data_AF-A0A7W0NKE4-F1
#
_entry.id   AF-A0A7W0NKE4-F1
#
_cell.length_a   1.000
_cell.length_b   1.000
_cell.length_c   1.000
_cell.angle_alpha   90.00
_cell.angle_beta   90.00
_cell.angle_gamma   90.00
#
_symmetry.space_group_name_H-M   'P 1'
#
loop_
_entity.id
_entity.type
_entity.pdbx_description
1 polymer ?
#
loop_
_entity_poly.entity_id
_entity_poly.type
_entity_poly.pdbx_seq_one_letter_code
_entity_poly.pdbx_strand_id
1 'polypeptide(L)' 'MEPHIVECLCCGHQRSFTPGPSRYEEAGECPRCAYVGWADADELSERTRRLFRDLPLERRLKLRTV' A
#
# COMPACT_ATOMS: atom_id res chain seq x y z
N MET A 1 -6.11 15.06 12.16
CA MET A 1 -5.59 14.19 11.09
C MET A 1 -6.77 13.83 10.22
N GLU A 2 -6.65 14.07 8.92
CA GLU A 2 -7.67 13.66 7.97
C GLU A 2 -7.52 12.16 7.65
N PRO A 3 -8.62 11.44 7.45
CA PRO A 3 -8.56 10.06 6.99
C PRO A 3 -8.09 10.03 5.53
N HIS A 4 -7.06 9.25 5.25
CA HIS A 4 -6.55 9.03 3.88
C HIS A 4 -6.90 7.62 3.41
N ILE A 5 -6.94 7.40 2.10
CA ILE A 5 -7.17 6.07 1.55
C ILE A 5 -5.81 5.45 1.26
N VAL A 6 -5.56 4.26 1.81
CA VAL A 6 -4.37 3.48 1.46
C VAL A 6 -4.77 2.28 0.60
N GLU A 7 -3.87 1.91 -0.30
CA GLU A 7 -4.04 0.78 -1.23
C GLU A 7 -2.94 -0.26 -0.99
N CYS A 8 -3.35 -1.53 -0.93
CA CYS A 8 -2.44 -2.65 -0.81
C CYS A 8 -1.67 -2.82 -2.12
N LEU A 9 -0.35 -2.74 -2.04
CA LEU A 9 0.54 -2.91 -3.20
C LEU A 9 0.58 -4.35 -3.72
N CYS A 10 -0.06 -5.31 -3.04
CA CYS A 10 -0.12 -6.68 -3.52
C CYS A 10 -1.36 -7.00 -4.36
N CYS A 11 -2.53 -6.64 -3.85
CA CYS A 11 -3.81 -7.01 -4.46
C CYS A 11 -4.65 -5.80 -4.91
N GLY A 12 -4.22 -4.58 -4.61
CA GLY A 12 -4.97 -3.35 -4.89
C GLY A 12 -6.16 -3.11 -3.97
N HIS A 13 -6.26 -3.81 -2.83
CA HIS A 13 -7.33 -3.56 -1.87
C HIS A 13 -7.17 -2.19 -1.21
N GLN A 14 -8.23 -1.39 -1.21
CA GLN A 14 -8.26 -0.06 -0.63
C GLN A 14 -8.95 -0.07 0.73
N ARG A 15 -8.49 0.79 1.65
CA ARG A 15 -9.17 1.05 2.93
C ARG A 15 -8.89 2.46 3.42
N SER A 16 -9.79 2.96 4.26
CA SER A 16 -9.54 4.18 5.03
C SER A 16 -8.51 3.94 6.12
N PHE A 17 -7.54 4.84 6.22
CA PHE A 17 -6.50 4.84 7.23
C PHE A 17 -6.43 6.23 7.85
N THR A 18 -6.61 6.27 9.18
CA THR A 18 -6.41 7.50 9.95
C THR A 18 -5.08 7.35 10.67
N PRO A 19 -4.04 8.12 10.33
CA PRO A 19 -2.77 7.99 11.01
C PRO A 19 -2.93 8.41 12.48
N GLY A 20 -2.72 7.50 13.42
CA GLY A 20 -2.56 7.82 14.83
C GLY A 20 -1.19 8.45 15.14
N PRO A 21 -0.89 8.72 16.43
CA PRO A 21 0.39 9.30 16.84
C PRO A 21 1.61 8.44 16.49
N SER A 22 1.43 7.11 16.34
CA SER A 22 2.44 6.20 15.80
C SER A 22 2.03 5.73 14.41
N ARG A 23 2.51 6.46 13.39
CA ARG A 23 2.11 6.33 11.97
C ARG A 23 2.27 4.92 11.38
N TYR A 24 3.06 4.05 12.01
CA TYR A 24 3.49 2.76 11.47
C TYR A 24 2.77 1.54 12.08
N GLU A 25 2.24 1.65 13.30
CA GLU A 25 1.71 0.49 14.03
C GLU A 25 0.29 0.08 13.58
N GLU A 26 -0.50 1.01 13.05
CA GLU A 26 -1.90 0.75 12.66
C GLU A 26 -2.07 0.24 11.22
N ALA A 27 -0.99 0.19 10.43
CA ALA A 27 -1.11 -0.26 9.04
C ALA A 27 -1.43 -1.76 8.95
N GLY A 28 -0.81 -2.61 9.77
CA GLY A 28 -1.11 -4.05 9.80
C GLY A 28 -1.06 -4.74 8.43
N GLU A 29 -1.56 -5.98 8.37
CA GLU A 29 -1.61 -6.75 7.14
C GLU A 29 -2.88 -6.49 6.32
N CYS A 30 -2.79 -6.71 5.01
CA CYS A 30 -3.94 -6.67 4.13
C CYS A 30 -4.89 -7.84 4.42
N PRO A 31 -6.18 -7.59 4.76
CA PRO A 31 -7.12 -8.66 5.08
C PRO A 31 -7.43 -9.57 3.89
N ARG A 32 -7.03 -9.18 2.67
CA ARG A 32 -7.23 -9.99 1.46
C ARG A 32 -6.07 -10.92 1.11
N CYS A 33 -4.84 -10.58 1.49
CA CYS A 33 -3.65 -11.28 1.02
C CYS A 33 -2.51 -11.37 2.05
N ALA A 34 -2.74 -10.94 3.28
CA ALA A 34 -1.77 -10.87 4.38
C ALA A 34 -0.51 -10.03 4.09
N TYR A 35 -0.50 -9.25 3.00
CA TYR A 35 0.64 -8.40 2.65
C TYR A 35 0.65 -7.10 3.45
N VAL A 36 1.83 -6.69 3.94
CA VAL A 36 2.00 -5.51 4.82
C VAL A 36 2.38 -4.22 4.06
N GLY A 37 2.63 -4.29 2.75
CA GLY A 37 2.98 -3.12 1.96
C GLY A 37 1.74 -2.34 1.50
N TRP A 38 1.55 -1.17 2.12
CA TRP A 38 0.51 -0.20 1.79
C TRP A 38 1.15 1.08 1.25
N ALA A 39 0.45 1.76 0.34
CA ALA A 39 0.80 3.10 -0.08
C ALA A 39 -0.45 3.98 -0.09
N ASP A 40 -0.25 5.29 -0.02
CA ASP A 40 -1.34 6.24 -0.17
C ASP A 40 -1.94 6.14 -1.58
N ALA A 41 -3.27 6.06 -1.66
CA ALA A 41 -3.98 5.86 -2.92
C ALA A 41 -3.94 7.09 -3.82
N ASP A 42 -3.76 8.29 -3.24
CA ASP A 42 -3.61 9.55 -3.97
C ASP A 42 -2.20 9.68 -4.57
N GLU A 43 -1.17 9.23 -3.84
CA GLU A 43 0.21 9.19 -4.35
C GLU A 43 0.44 8.08 -5.40
N LEU A 44 -0.48 7.10 -5.48
CA LEU A 44 -0.40 5.99 -6.43
C LEU A 44 -0.94 6.37 -7.82
N SER A 45 -0.01 6.71 -8.72
CA SER A 45 -0.30 6.77 -10.16
C SER A 45 -0.76 5.41 -10.73
N GLU A 46 -1.61 5.42 -11.76
CA GLU A 46 -2.07 4.20 -12.44
C GLU A 46 -0.91 3.33 -12.96
N ARG A 47 0.19 3.97 -13.38
CA ARG A 47 1.43 3.30 -13.78
C ARG A 47 2.01 2.48 -12.63
N THR A 48 2.08 3.05 -11.43
CA THR A 48 2.59 2.41 -10.23
C THR A 48 1.67 1.28 -9.79
N ARG A 49 0.34 1.48 -9.83
CA ARG A 49 -0.66 0.43 -9.57
C ARG A 49 -0.48 -0.77 -10.51
N ARG A 50 -0.19 -0.50 -11.79
CA ARG A 50 0.01 -1.54 -12.81
C ARG A 50 1.31 -2.29 -12.56
N LEU A 51 2.42 -1.59 -12.27
CA LEU A 51 3.69 -2.22 -11.91
C LEU A 51 3.51 -3.19 -10.74
N PHE A 52 2.90 -2.71 -9.65
CA PHE A 52 2.69 -3.56 -8.49
C PHE A 52 1.77 -4.73 -8.81
N ARG A 53 0.59 -4.55 -9.42
CA ARG A 53 -0.31 -5.68 -9.71
C ARG A 53 0.27 -6.72 -10.68
N ASP A 54 1.05 -6.30 -11.67
CA ASP A 54 1.60 -7.18 -12.71
C ASP A 54 2.89 -7.89 -12.27
N LEU A 55 3.67 -7.26 -11.37
CA LEU A 55 4.91 -7.85 -10.86
C LEU A 55 4.63 -8.87 -9.75
N PRO A 56 5.21 -10.08 -9.79
CA PRO A 56 5.19 -10.99 -8.65
C PRO A 56 5.89 -10.37 -7.43
N LEU A 57 5.42 -10.72 -6.23
CA LEU A 57 5.85 -10.15 -4.93
C LEU A 57 7.38 -10.06 -4.79
N GLU A 58 8.08 -11.10 -5.23
CA GLU A 58 9.54 -11.26 -5.17
C GLU A 58 10.29 -10.13 -5.92
N ARG A 59 9.66 -9.55 -6.95
CA ARG A 59 10.22 -8.48 -7.77
C ARG A 59 9.80 -7.08 -7.31
N ARG A 60 8.79 -6.97 -6.43
CA ARG A 60 8.30 -5.67 -5.91
C ARG A 60 9.26 -5.04 -4.89
N LEU A 61 9.98 -5.86 -4.11
CA LEU A 61 10.93 -5.41 -3.08
C LEU A 61 12.13 -4.61 -3.60
N LYS A 62 12.38 -4.62 -4.93
CA LYS A 62 13.47 -3.84 -5.56
C LYS A 62 13.05 -2.45 -6.02
N LEU A 63 11.78 -2.09 -5.90
CA LEU A 63 11.32 -0.71 -6.09
C LEU A 63 11.69 0.10 -4.85
N ARG A 64 12.99 0.30 -4.63
CA ARG A 64 13.50 1.23 -3.65
C ARG A 64 13.15 2.62 -4.18
N THR A 65 12.18 3.26 -3.56
CA THR A 65 11.94 4.69 -3.69
C THR A 65 13.27 5.41 -3.41
N VAL A 66 13.78 6.12 -4.40
CA VAL A 66 14.92 7.05 -4.26
C VAL A 66 14.49 8.25 -3.41
#